data_AF-A0A1Y3GGV4-F1
#
_entry.id   AF-A0A1Y3GGV4-F1
#
_cell.length_a   1.000
_cell.length_b   1.000
_cell.length_c   1.000
_cell.angle_alpha   90.00
_cell.angle_beta   90.00
_cell.angle_gamma   90.00
#
_symmetry.space_group_name_H-M   'P 1'
#
loop_
_entity.id
_entity.type
_entity.pdbx_description
1 polymer ?
#
loop_
_entity_poly.entity_id
_entity_poly.type
_entity_poly.pdbx_seq_one_letter_code
_entity_poly.pdbx_strand_id
1 'polypeptide(L)'
;MYEFLTYEGGVYKSNLMIERIEDLGGYIIQKNKESREITMLTAIPQEDLPTIEKLADELKGKIFKEKLIGTEIAVVSPSISRHHLPHPVCDIAERLRRAGALTNIVSIARGVGRRISQITKEEEKMIEEYDAAVFILGNFGNCLVNHKYKLLKNIDKPVIAVGAPEIPKLKNADKYIPGVGRKVDRMRKTEEQEKLDEIAEALGQLITKEREKINEDPLIVHPLEIKEKLEKELPLEEHDARHTPIVLHLDGLRIKLPYDEHINLVQDIEIGENKLKEIAEFNKSVNEAEDILITIQPESLIQTKKENEIPA
;
A
#
# COMPACT_ATOMS: atom_id res chain seq x y z
N MET A 1 -12.53 3.97 14.85
CA MET A 1 -12.08 3.39 13.57
C MET A 1 -12.03 4.49 12.52
N TYR A 2 -10.97 4.53 11.71
CA TYR A 2 -10.86 5.50 10.62
C TYR A 2 -11.46 4.94 9.32
N GLU A 3 -12.29 5.74 8.68
CA GLU A 3 -12.73 5.57 7.30
C GLU A 3 -11.81 6.37 6.39
N PHE A 4 -11.37 5.73 5.30
CA PHE A 4 -10.45 6.34 4.35
C PHE A 4 -11.21 6.83 3.12
N LEU A 5 -10.99 8.09 2.78
CA LEU A 5 -11.72 8.74 1.71
C LEU A 5 -10.87 9.68 0.89
N THR A 6 -11.25 9.82 -0.37
CA THR A 6 -10.72 10.83 -1.29
C THR A 6 -11.72 11.96 -1.38
N TYR A 7 -11.31 13.17 -1.02
CA TYR A 7 -12.07 14.39 -1.30
C TYR A 7 -11.52 15.06 -2.55
N GLU A 8 -12.39 15.34 -3.53
CA GLU A 8 -12.09 16.16 -4.69
C GLU A 8 -12.93 17.44 -4.64
N GLY A 9 -12.29 18.59 -4.75
CA GLY A 9 -12.98 19.87 -4.69
C GLY A 9 -12.21 21.03 -5.28
N GLY A 10 -12.76 22.23 -5.13
CA GLY A 10 -12.06 23.45 -5.51
C GLY A 10 -11.01 23.85 -4.48
N VAL A 11 -9.92 24.47 -4.92
CA VAL A 11 -8.92 25.10 -4.03
C VAL A 11 -9.58 26.19 -3.16
N TYR A 12 -10.57 26.89 -3.71
CA TYR A 12 -11.34 27.90 -2.98
C TYR A 12 -12.14 27.25 -1.85
N LYS A 13 -11.92 27.71 -0.60
CA LYS A 13 -12.49 27.16 0.64
C LYS A 13 -12.03 25.76 1.04
N SER A 14 -11.01 25.20 0.38
CA SER A 14 -10.40 23.92 0.79
C SER A 14 -9.89 23.91 2.24
N ASN A 15 -9.46 25.06 2.76
CA ASN A 15 -9.07 25.20 4.16
C ASN A 15 -10.20 24.85 5.14
N LEU A 16 -11.47 25.12 4.81
CA LEU A 16 -12.59 24.75 5.67
C LEU A 16 -12.72 23.23 5.81
N MET A 17 -12.42 22.49 4.74
CA MET A 17 -12.40 21.03 4.78
C MET A 17 -11.21 20.53 5.61
N ILE A 18 -10.04 21.15 5.45
CA ILE A 18 -8.83 20.80 6.21
C ILE A 18 -9.05 21.01 7.71
N GLU A 19 -9.45 22.22 8.10
CA GLU A 19 -9.74 22.58 9.49
C GLU A 19 -10.80 21.65 10.08
N ARG A 20 -11.85 21.33 9.31
CA ARG A 20 -12.91 20.44 9.79
C ARG A 20 -12.42 19.02 10.01
N ILE A 21 -11.54 18.49 9.16
CA ILE A 21 -10.97 17.15 9.33
C ILE A 21 -10.11 17.11 10.59
N GLU A 22 -9.26 18.12 10.79
CA GLU A 22 -8.38 18.22 11.97
C GLU A 22 -9.20 18.36 13.27
N ASP A 23 -10.24 19.20 13.27
CA ASP A 23 -11.15 19.38 14.42
C ASP A 23 -11.85 18.09 14.85
N LEU A 24 -12.10 17.19 13.90
CA LEU A 24 -12.75 15.90 14.13
C LEU A 24 -11.74 14.80 14.46
N GLY A 25 -10.44 15.13 14.62
CA GLY A 25 -9.39 14.14 14.89
C GLY A 25 -9.07 13.23 13.71
N GLY A 26 -9.36 13.68 12.48
CA GLY A 26 -8.97 13.03 11.24
C GLY A 26 -7.58 13.50 10.76
N TYR A 27 -7.03 12.75 9.80
CA TYR A 27 -5.71 12.99 9.23
C TYR A 27 -5.79 13.23 7.73
N ILE A 28 -4.92 14.12 7.23
CA ILE A 28 -4.67 14.30 5.81
C ILE A 28 -3.42 13.50 5.45
N ILE A 29 -3.63 12.42 4.70
CA ILE A 29 -2.56 11.49 4.31
C ILE A 29 -1.72 12.11 3.19
N GLN A 30 -2.42 12.63 2.18
CA GLN A 30 -1.81 13.26 1.01
C GLN A 30 -2.70 14.38 0.50
N LYS A 31 -2.07 15.46 0.04
CA LYS A 31 -2.73 16.63 -0.53
C LYS A 31 -2.07 16.98 -1.85
N ASN A 32 -2.82 16.84 -2.94
CA ASN A 32 -2.38 17.23 -4.28
C ASN A 32 -3.19 18.43 -4.74
N LYS A 33 -2.50 19.48 -5.18
CA LYS A 33 -3.12 20.71 -5.69
C LYS A 33 -2.79 20.88 -7.16
N GLU A 34 -3.79 20.76 -8.02
CA GLU A 34 -3.65 20.94 -9.45
C GLU A 34 -4.48 22.13 -9.93
N SER A 35 -3.82 23.23 -10.28
CA SER A 35 -4.45 24.46 -10.76
C SER A 35 -5.54 25.01 -9.82
N ARG A 36 -6.81 24.66 -10.07
CA ARG A 36 -7.99 25.10 -9.30
C ARG A 36 -8.68 23.97 -8.54
N GLU A 37 -8.19 22.75 -8.69
CA GLU A 37 -8.71 21.56 -8.04
C GLU A 37 -7.75 21.09 -6.95
N ILE A 38 -8.32 20.49 -5.92
CA ILE A 38 -7.59 19.87 -4.83
C ILE A 38 -8.12 18.45 -4.66
N THR A 39 -7.20 17.50 -4.57
CA THR A 39 -7.49 16.11 -4.20
C THR A 39 -6.79 15.83 -2.88
N MET A 40 -7.55 15.38 -1.90
CA MET A 40 -7.04 15.03 -0.57
C MET A 40 -7.40 13.58 -0.26
N LEU A 41 -6.39 12.79 0.10
CA LEU A 41 -6.57 11.47 0.70
C LEU A 41 -6.60 11.67 2.22
N THR A 42 -7.67 11.24 2.86
CA THR A 42 -7.91 11.53 4.28
C THR A 42 -8.37 10.28 5.01
N ALA A 43 -8.14 10.28 6.32
CA ALA A 43 -8.63 9.28 7.25
C ALA A 43 -9.45 10.00 8.32
N ILE A 44 -10.73 9.62 8.49
CA ILE A 44 -11.68 10.34 9.34
C ILE A 44 -12.37 9.35 10.27
N PRO A 45 -12.61 9.67 11.55
CA PRO A 45 -13.39 8.80 12.41
C PRO A 45 -14.75 8.47 11.77
N GLN A 46 -15.13 7.19 11.80
CA GLN A 46 -16.33 6.70 11.12
C GLN A 46 -17.62 7.42 11.57
N GLU A 47 -17.68 7.82 12.84
CA GLU A 47 -18.81 8.52 13.45
C GLU A 47 -19.05 9.91 12.83
N ASP A 48 -17.99 10.54 12.34
CA ASP A 48 -18.01 11.91 11.83
C ASP A 48 -18.12 12.01 10.30
N LEU A 49 -18.17 10.86 9.62
CA LEU A 49 -18.33 10.78 8.17
C LEU A 49 -19.54 11.58 7.63
N PRO A 50 -20.74 11.54 8.26
CA PRO A 50 -21.88 12.33 7.77
C PRO A 50 -21.65 13.84 7.81
N THR A 51 -20.84 14.31 8.77
CA THR A 51 -20.48 15.73 8.90
C THR A 51 -19.62 16.18 7.73
N ILE A 52 -18.66 15.35 7.32
CA ILE A 52 -17.75 15.62 6.22
C ILE A 52 -18.46 15.50 4.87
N GLU A 53 -19.34 14.51 4.69
CA GLU A 53 -20.19 14.39 3.51
C GLU A 53 -21.03 15.66 3.30
N LYS A 54 -21.65 16.16 4.37
CA LYS A 54 -22.44 17.40 4.32
C LYS A 54 -21.59 18.63 3.94
N LEU A 55 -20.39 18.76 4.51
CA LEU A 55 -19.48 19.86 4.17
C LEU A 55 -18.99 19.75 2.72
N ALA A 56 -18.73 18.55 2.22
CA ALA A 56 -18.34 18.36 0.83
C ALA A 56 -19.45 18.80 -0.13
N ASP A 57 -20.71 18.46 0.17
CA ASP A 57 -21.87 18.90 -0.61
C ASP A 57 -22.01 20.44 -0.60
N GLU A 58 -21.85 21.08 0.55
CA GLU A 58 -21.86 22.55 0.67
C GLU A 58 -20.76 23.23 -0.16
N LEU A 59 -19.58 22.59 -0.21
CA LEU A 59 -18.44 23.05 -1.00
C LEU A 59 -18.50 22.61 -2.48
N LYS A 60 -19.55 21.88 -2.88
CA LYS A 60 -19.70 21.25 -4.21
C LYS A 60 -18.51 20.35 -4.57
N GLY A 61 -17.91 19.72 -3.57
CA GLY A 61 -16.90 18.68 -3.73
C GLY A 61 -17.52 17.30 -3.90
N LYS A 62 -16.68 16.30 -4.11
CA LYS A 62 -17.04 14.88 -4.19
C LYS A 62 -16.22 14.10 -3.18
N ILE A 63 -16.84 13.08 -2.62
CA ILE A 63 -16.18 12.12 -1.75
C ILE A 63 -16.24 10.74 -2.39
N PHE A 64 -15.11 10.05 -2.41
CA PHE A 64 -14.99 8.67 -2.83
C PHE A 64 -14.46 7.85 -1.67
N LYS A 65 -15.13 6.74 -1.35
CA LYS A 65 -14.65 5.79 -0.33
C LYS A 65 -13.75 4.79 -1.03
N GLU A 66 -12.48 4.79 -0.67
CA GLU A 66 -11.45 4.02 -1.38
C GLU A 66 -10.74 3.09 -0.40
N LYS A 67 -10.77 1.79 -0.70
CA LYS A 67 -10.31 0.74 0.23
C LYS A 67 -8.79 0.59 0.28
N LEU A 68 -8.08 1.14 -0.70
CA LEU A 68 -6.63 0.98 -0.83
C LEU A 68 -5.82 2.17 -0.30
N ILE A 69 -6.48 3.23 0.20
CA ILE A 69 -5.77 4.37 0.79
C ILE A 69 -4.93 3.93 1.98
N GLY A 70 -3.68 4.40 2.02
CA GLY A 70 -2.76 4.08 3.10
C GLY A 70 -2.16 2.67 2.99
N THR A 71 -2.14 2.11 1.77
CA THR A 71 -1.45 0.85 1.48
C THR A 71 -0.37 1.04 0.43
N GLU A 72 0.69 0.24 0.52
CA GLU A 72 1.73 0.12 -0.49
C GLU A 72 1.65 -1.25 -1.19
N ILE A 73 1.43 -1.24 -2.50
CA ILE A 73 1.17 -2.44 -3.29
C ILE A 73 2.30 -2.70 -4.29
N ALA A 74 2.82 -3.92 -4.29
CA ALA A 74 3.75 -4.39 -5.31
C ALA A 74 3.02 -4.87 -6.56
N VAL A 75 3.23 -4.22 -7.70
CA VAL A 75 2.79 -4.73 -9.00
C VAL A 75 3.95 -5.52 -9.62
N VAL A 76 3.89 -6.84 -9.47
CA VAL A 76 4.99 -7.75 -9.79
C VAL A 76 4.90 -8.23 -11.23
N SER A 77 5.97 -8.00 -11.98
CA SER A 77 6.11 -8.51 -13.34
C SER A 77 7.29 -9.46 -13.47
N PRO A 78 7.11 -10.65 -14.07
CA PRO A 78 8.21 -11.56 -14.36
C PRO A 78 9.31 -11.00 -15.27
N SER A 79 9.03 -9.93 -16.03
CA SER A 79 10.04 -9.24 -16.84
C SER A 79 9.59 -7.86 -17.27
N ILE A 80 10.47 -6.88 -17.04
CA ILE A 80 10.30 -5.47 -17.43
C ILE A 80 11.20 -5.05 -18.60
N SER A 81 11.88 -6.01 -19.25
CA SER A 81 12.75 -5.68 -20.39
C SER A 81 12.01 -4.85 -21.45
N ARG A 82 12.69 -3.88 -22.08
CA ARG A 82 12.07 -2.92 -23.03
C ARG A 82 11.25 -3.57 -24.15
N HIS A 83 11.63 -4.79 -24.54
CA HIS A 83 10.94 -5.56 -25.58
C HIS A 83 9.73 -6.36 -25.07
N HIS A 84 9.50 -6.39 -23.76
CA HIS A 84 8.51 -7.26 -23.13
C HIS A 84 7.79 -6.64 -21.94
N LEU A 85 7.97 -5.34 -21.64
CA LEU A 85 7.23 -4.65 -20.59
C LEU A 85 5.75 -4.68 -20.96
N PRO A 86 4.91 -5.44 -20.23
CA PRO A 86 3.49 -5.48 -20.54
C PRO A 86 2.88 -4.14 -20.13
N HIS A 87 2.24 -3.43 -21.06
CA HIS A 87 1.43 -2.26 -20.72
C HIS A 87 0.40 -2.50 -19.60
N PRO A 88 -0.19 -3.70 -19.45
CA PRO A 88 -1.02 -4.04 -18.30
C PRO A 88 -0.37 -3.80 -16.93
N VAL A 89 0.96 -3.92 -16.80
CA VAL A 89 1.66 -3.60 -15.54
C VAL A 89 1.44 -2.14 -15.16
N CYS A 90 1.66 -1.23 -16.10
CA CYS A 90 1.47 0.19 -15.86
C CYS A 90 -0.01 0.55 -15.74
N ASP A 91 -0.91 -0.10 -16.47
CA ASP A 91 -2.36 0.14 -16.39
C ASP A 91 -2.93 -0.31 -15.04
N ILE A 92 -2.52 -1.46 -14.52
CA ILE A 92 -2.90 -1.95 -13.19
C ILE A 92 -2.33 -1.02 -12.12
N ALA A 93 -1.03 -0.71 -12.18
CA ALA A 93 -0.40 0.19 -11.21
C ALA A 93 -1.09 1.56 -11.16
N GLU A 94 -1.46 2.10 -12.32
CA GLU A 94 -2.21 3.35 -12.43
C GLU A 94 -3.64 3.24 -11.88
N ARG A 95 -4.37 2.17 -12.20
CA ARG A 95 -5.73 1.97 -11.66
C ARG A 95 -5.72 1.87 -10.14
N LEU A 96 -4.78 1.12 -9.58
CA LEU A 96 -4.61 0.97 -8.13
C LEU A 96 -4.26 2.30 -7.45
N ARG A 97 -3.44 3.16 -8.10
CA ARG A 97 -3.18 4.52 -7.60
C ARG A 97 -4.42 5.39 -7.56
N ARG A 98 -5.27 5.31 -8.59
CA ARG A 98 -6.56 6.02 -8.61
C ARG A 98 -7.50 5.56 -7.50
N ALA A 99 -7.41 4.29 -7.13
CA ALA A 99 -8.12 3.71 -5.98
C ALA A 99 -7.42 3.99 -4.63
N GLY A 100 -6.39 4.86 -4.58
CA GLY A 100 -5.76 5.35 -3.36
C GLY A 100 -4.50 4.62 -2.90
N ALA A 101 -4.10 3.51 -3.53
CA ALA A 101 -2.86 2.81 -3.17
C ALA A 101 -1.61 3.56 -3.66
N LEU A 102 -0.53 3.47 -2.90
CA LEU A 102 0.81 3.69 -3.45
C LEU A 102 1.26 2.42 -4.15
N THR A 103 1.66 2.50 -5.41
CA THR A 103 2.09 1.32 -6.17
C THR A 103 3.52 1.43 -6.63
N ASN A 104 4.26 0.33 -6.42
CA ASN A 104 5.61 0.15 -6.93
C ASN A 104 5.64 -1.04 -7.88
N ILE A 105 6.26 -0.82 -9.04
CA ILE A 105 6.40 -1.88 -10.02
C ILE A 105 7.67 -2.65 -9.70
N VAL A 106 7.53 -3.93 -9.37
CA VAL A 106 8.63 -4.83 -9.02
C VAL A 106 8.90 -5.76 -10.19
N SER A 107 10.09 -5.67 -10.79
CA SER A 107 10.54 -6.69 -11.74
C SER A 107 11.29 -7.76 -10.98
N ILE A 108 10.92 -9.01 -11.21
CA ILE A 108 11.78 -10.15 -10.83
C ILE A 108 12.71 -10.47 -12.00
N ALA A 109 13.94 -10.85 -11.69
CA ALA A 109 14.96 -11.26 -12.66
C ALA A 109 14.70 -12.70 -13.15
N ARG A 110 13.95 -13.49 -12.38
CA ARG A 110 13.58 -14.88 -12.70
C ARG A 110 12.08 -15.00 -12.93
N GLY A 111 11.59 -16.21 -13.16
CA GLY A 111 10.16 -16.41 -13.41
C GLY A 111 9.70 -16.07 -14.83
N VAL A 112 10.59 -15.81 -15.79
CA VAL A 112 10.22 -15.59 -17.21
C VAL A 112 9.85 -16.87 -17.93
N GLY A 113 10.67 -17.91 -17.84
CA GLY A 113 10.50 -19.19 -18.52
C GLY A 113 9.74 -20.23 -17.70
N ARG A 114 9.42 -21.38 -18.32
CA ARG A 114 8.87 -22.55 -17.59
C ARG A 114 9.91 -23.21 -16.68
N ARG A 115 11.18 -23.25 -17.11
CA ARG A 115 12.29 -23.93 -16.43
C ARG A 115 12.81 -23.18 -15.21
N ILE A 116 12.71 -21.85 -15.22
CA ILE A 116 13.20 -20.95 -14.15
C ILE A 116 12.04 -20.23 -13.46
N SER A 117 10.94 -20.96 -13.21
CA SER A 117 9.72 -20.43 -12.59
C SER A 117 9.81 -20.41 -11.06
N GLN A 118 10.84 -19.75 -10.55
CA GLN A 118 11.13 -19.58 -9.13
C GLN A 118 11.69 -18.19 -8.92
N ILE A 119 11.39 -17.59 -7.77
CA ILE A 119 12.01 -16.36 -7.29
C ILE A 119 13.09 -16.70 -6.26
N THR A 120 14.03 -15.78 -6.09
CA THR A 120 15.07 -15.83 -5.06
C THR A 120 14.50 -15.40 -3.71
N LYS A 121 15.20 -15.74 -2.62
CA LYS A 121 14.85 -15.25 -1.28
C LYS A 121 14.88 -13.72 -1.18
N GLU A 122 15.75 -13.06 -1.93
CA GLU A 122 15.84 -11.60 -1.99
C GLU A 122 14.61 -11.00 -2.69
N GLU A 123 14.19 -11.58 -3.83
CA GLU A 123 12.95 -11.19 -4.52
C GLU A 123 11.70 -11.47 -3.68
N GLU A 124 11.66 -12.59 -2.95
CA GLU A 124 10.62 -12.90 -1.96
C GLU A 124 10.57 -11.81 -0.89
N LYS A 125 11.71 -11.55 -0.24
CA LYS A 125 11.82 -10.53 0.82
C LYS A 125 11.41 -9.15 0.33
N MET A 126 11.79 -8.77 -0.90
CA MET A 126 11.40 -7.49 -1.49
C MET A 126 9.88 -7.36 -1.66
N ILE A 127 9.19 -8.43 -2.07
CA ILE A 127 7.72 -8.43 -2.23
C ILE A 127 7.01 -8.42 -0.88
N GLU A 128 7.59 -9.06 0.13
CA GLU A 128 7.07 -9.10 1.51
C GLU A 128 7.12 -7.75 2.24
N GLU A 129 7.88 -6.76 1.74
CA GLU A 129 7.91 -5.41 2.30
C GLU A 129 6.66 -4.56 1.98
N TYR A 130 5.72 -5.10 1.22
CA TYR A 130 4.51 -4.43 0.77
C TYR A 130 3.28 -5.02 1.46
N ASP A 131 2.17 -4.28 1.49
CA ASP A 131 0.92 -4.77 2.11
C ASP A 131 0.28 -5.90 1.30
N ALA A 132 0.43 -5.86 -0.02
CA ALA A 132 -0.04 -6.91 -0.92
C ALA A 132 0.67 -6.86 -2.27
N ALA A 133 0.53 -7.94 -3.05
CA ALA A 133 1.16 -8.08 -4.35
C ALA A 133 0.16 -8.47 -5.46
N VAL A 134 0.29 -7.83 -6.62
CA VAL A 134 -0.42 -8.17 -7.85
C VAL A 134 0.56 -8.73 -8.88
N PHE A 135 0.51 -10.04 -9.10
CA PHE A 135 1.36 -10.74 -10.06
C PHE A 135 0.74 -10.78 -11.45
N ILE A 136 1.46 -10.25 -12.43
CA ILE A 136 1.02 -10.25 -13.82
C ILE A 136 1.67 -11.41 -14.57
N LEU A 137 0.87 -12.41 -14.85
CA LEU A 137 1.33 -13.65 -15.47
C LEU A 137 1.02 -13.69 -16.97
N GLY A 138 1.51 -14.75 -17.62
CA GLY A 138 1.46 -14.89 -19.08
C GLY A 138 0.13 -15.39 -19.64
N ASN A 139 0.12 -15.61 -20.95
CA ASN A 139 -1.10 -15.93 -21.71
C ASN A 139 -1.38 -17.43 -21.85
N PHE A 140 -0.55 -18.29 -21.24
CA PHE A 140 -0.58 -19.73 -21.50
C PHE A 140 -1.05 -20.49 -20.26
N GLY A 141 -2.23 -21.10 -20.32
CA GLY A 141 -2.84 -21.79 -19.16
C GLY A 141 -1.94 -22.88 -18.56
N ASN A 142 -1.34 -23.73 -19.41
CA ASN A 142 -0.40 -24.76 -18.97
C ASN A 142 0.81 -24.16 -18.22
N CYS A 143 1.33 -23.00 -18.67
CA CYS A 143 2.41 -22.32 -17.97
C CYS A 143 1.97 -21.88 -16.56
N LEU A 144 0.76 -21.33 -16.44
CA LEU A 144 0.23 -20.84 -15.16
C LEU A 144 0.08 -21.98 -14.15
N VAL A 145 -0.69 -23.01 -14.55
CA VAL A 145 -1.10 -24.12 -13.69
C VAL A 145 0.08 -25.00 -13.28
N ASN A 146 1.03 -25.27 -14.18
CA ASN A 146 2.10 -26.25 -13.91
C ASN A 146 3.44 -25.63 -13.50
N HIS A 147 3.63 -24.32 -13.73
CA HIS A 147 4.92 -23.67 -13.49
C HIS A 147 4.82 -22.38 -12.67
N LYS A 148 4.00 -21.40 -13.09
CA LYS A 148 4.02 -20.04 -12.52
C LYS A 148 3.47 -19.94 -11.11
N TYR A 149 2.59 -20.85 -10.68
CA TYR A 149 2.10 -20.89 -9.30
C TYR A 149 3.22 -20.97 -8.25
N LYS A 150 4.41 -21.50 -8.64
CA LYS A 150 5.57 -21.61 -7.75
C LYS A 150 6.17 -20.25 -7.37
N LEU A 151 5.92 -19.21 -8.17
CA LEU A 151 6.39 -17.85 -7.88
C LEU A 151 5.70 -17.26 -6.64
N LEU A 152 4.54 -17.79 -6.27
CA LEU A 152 3.70 -17.26 -5.19
C LEU A 152 3.81 -18.12 -3.92
N LYS A 153 4.68 -19.15 -3.91
CA LYS A 153 4.64 -20.20 -2.88
C LYS A 153 5.04 -19.71 -1.49
N ASN A 154 6.00 -18.80 -1.42
CA ASN A 154 6.60 -18.33 -0.18
C ASN A 154 6.31 -16.83 0.04
N ILE A 155 5.18 -16.36 -0.50
CA ILE A 155 4.69 -15.01 -0.28
C ILE A 155 3.55 -15.14 0.72
N ASP A 156 3.71 -14.54 1.90
CA ASP A 156 2.75 -14.59 3.00
C ASP A 156 1.76 -13.41 2.94
N LYS A 157 2.17 -12.28 2.34
CA LYS A 157 1.28 -11.14 2.08
C LYS A 157 0.17 -11.51 1.07
N PRO A 158 -1.02 -10.88 1.13
CA PRO A 158 -2.10 -11.12 0.17
C PRO A 158 -1.66 -11.01 -1.29
N VAL A 159 -1.98 -12.03 -2.09
CA VAL A 159 -1.58 -12.14 -3.50
C VAL A 159 -2.77 -12.24 -4.44
N ILE A 160 -2.85 -11.30 -5.39
CA ILE A 160 -3.68 -11.43 -6.58
C ILE A 160 -2.80 -11.81 -7.76
N ALA A 161 -3.22 -12.83 -8.51
CA ALA A 161 -2.60 -13.18 -9.78
C ALA A 161 -3.54 -12.86 -10.95
N VAL A 162 -2.99 -12.26 -12.01
CA VAL A 162 -3.73 -12.00 -13.25
C VAL A 162 -3.10 -12.76 -14.40
N GLY A 163 -3.93 -13.25 -15.32
CA GLY A 163 -3.46 -13.93 -16.54
C GLY A 163 -4.52 -13.93 -17.62
N ALA A 164 -4.13 -14.12 -18.89
CA ALA A 164 -5.12 -14.20 -19.98
C ALA A 164 -6.06 -15.43 -19.90
N PRO A 165 -5.57 -16.65 -19.59
CA PRO A 165 -6.40 -17.85 -19.60
C PRO A 165 -7.52 -17.83 -18.57
N GLU A 166 -8.68 -18.32 -18.96
CA GLU A 166 -9.77 -18.66 -18.03
C GLU A 166 -9.44 -19.97 -17.32
N ILE A 167 -9.03 -19.86 -16.05
CA ILE A 167 -8.82 -20.99 -15.15
C ILE A 167 -9.56 -20.73 -13.84
N PRO A 168 -10.09 -21.76 -13.17
CA PRO A 168 -10.94 -21.57 -12.00
C PRO A 168 -10.17 -21.04 -10.78
N LYS A 169 -8.92 -21.47 -10.60
CA LYS A 169 -8.06 -21.02 -9.52
C LYS A 169 -6.60 -21.18 -9.92
N LEU A 170 -5.76 -20.24 -9.48
CA LEU A 170 -4.32 -20.42 -9.47
C LEU A 170 -3.87 -20.82 -8.07
N LYS A 171 -3.07 -21.90 -7.99
CA LYS A 171 -2.51 -22.33 -6.71
C LYS A 171 -1.61 -21.23 -6.13
N ASN A 172 -1.61 -21.09 -4.80
CA ASN A 172 -0.83 -20.10 -4.04
C ASN A 172 -1.19 -18.62 -4.33
N ALA A 173 -2.27 -18.33 -5.04
CA ALA A 173 -2.86 -17.00 -5.10
C ALA A 173 -4.14 -16.99 -4.26
N ASP A 174 -4.40 -15.91 -3.53
CA ASP A 174 -5.68 -15.69 -2.84
C ASP A 174 -6.81 -15.54 -3.85
N LYS A 175 -6.53 -14.82 -4.94
CA LYS A 175 -7.47 -14.65 -6.06
C LYS A 175 -6.74 -14.65 -7.40
N TYR A 176 -7.37 -15.30 -8.39
CA TYR A 176 -6.93 -15.27 -9.78
C TYR A 176 -7.97 -14.57 -10.64
N ILE A 177 -7.55 -13.57 -11.42
CA ILE A 177 -8.43 -12.82 -12.32
C ILE A 177 -8.03 -13.13 -13.77
N PRO A 178 -8.89 -13.80 -14.55
CA PRO A 178 -8.63 -14.09 -15.96
C PRO A 178 -8.86 -12.87 -16.86
N GLY A 179 -8.36 -12.96 -18.11
CA GLY A 179 -8.56 -11.94 -19.15
C GLY A 179 -7.48 -10.86 -19.21
N VAL A 180 -6.54 -10.83 -18.25
CA VAL A 180 -5.46 -9.83 -18.23
C VAL A 180 -4.10 -10.53 -18.24
N GLY A 181 -3.56 -10.72 -19.43
CA GLY A 181 -2.23 -11.29 -19.62
C GLY A 181 -1.21 -10.28 -20.14
N ARG A 182 -0.12 -10.77 -20.70
CA ARG A 182 0.91 -9.93 -21.34
C ARG A 182 0.41 -9.47 -22.71
N LYS A 183 0.36 -8.15 -22.91
CA LYS A 183 0.11 -7.52 -24.20
C LYS A 183 0.92 -6.23 -24.35
N VAL A 184 1.12 -5.85 -25.61
CA VAL A 184 1.88 -4.66 -26.02
C VAL A 184 1.02 -3.41 -26.11
N ASP A 185 -0.30 -3.52 -25.98
CA ASP A 185 -1.22 -2.39 -26.07
C ASP A 185 -1.77 -2.03 -24.69
N ARG A 186 -2.04 -0.73 -24.48
CA ARG A 186 -2.71 -0.23 -23.26
C ARG A 186 -4.10 -0.84 -23.13
N MET A 187 -4.53 -1.08 -21.90
CA MET A 187 -5.91 -1.39 -21.56
C MET A 187 -6.72 -0.11 -21.71
N ARG A 188 -7.56 -0.03 -22.75
CA ARG A 188 -8.37 1.16 -23.07
C ARG A 188 -9.81 0.82 -23.41
N LYS A 189 -10.08 -0.43 -23.82
CA LYS A 189 -11.44 -0.88 -24.12
C LYS A 189 -12.24 -0.97 -22.82
N THR A 190 -13.55 -0.78 -22.90
CA THR A 190 -14.46 -0.83 -21.75
C THR A 190 -14.29 -2.12 -20.95
N GLU A 191 -14.33 -3.27 -21.62
CA GLU A 191 -14.12 -4.59 -20.99
C GLU A 191 -12.77 -4.72 -20.27
N GLU A 192 -11.73 -4.05 -20.79
CA GLU A 192 -10.41 -4.05 -20.15
C GLU A 192 -10.38 -3.12 -18.93
N GLN A 193 -11.08 -1.98 -18.98
CA GLN A 193 -11.22 -1.10 -17.81
C GLN A 193 -12.01 -1.79 -16.71
N GLU A 194 -13.09 -2.50 -17.04
CA GLU A 194 -13.85 -3.31 -16.10
C GLU A 194 -12.97 -4.37 -15.43
N LYS A 195 -12.02 -4.97 -16.16
CA LYS A 195 -11.04 -5.88 -15.58
C LYS A 195 -10.05 -5.19 -14.63
N LEU A 196 -9.64 -3.97 -14.92
CA LEU A 196 -8.82 -3.19 -13.99
C LEU A 196 -9.59 -2.86 -12.70
N ASP A 197 -10.87 -2.55 -12.82
CA ASP A 197 -11.77 -2.33 -11.68
C ASP A 197 -11.98 -3.60 -10.86
N GLU A 198 -12.15 -4.74 -11.52
CA GLU A 198 -12.24 -6.05 -10.87
C GLU A 198 -10.97 -6.35 -10.04
N ILE A 199 -9.78 -6.01 -10.56
CA ILE A 199 -8.51 -6.18 -9.85
C ILE A 199 -8.44 -5.27 -8.62
N ALA A 200 -8.81 -3.99 -8.76
CA ALA A 200 -8.78 -3.04 -7.65
C ALA A 200 -9.76 -3.43 -6.54
N GLU A 201 -11.00 -3.79 -6.89
CA GLU A 201 -12.02 -4.22 -5.92
C GLU A 201 -11.63 -5.54 -5.23
N ALA A 202 -11.08 -6.50 -5.99
CA ALA A 202 -10.58 -7.74 -5.43
C ALA A 202 -9.46 -7.49 -4.41
N LEU A 203 -8.54 -6.57 -4.69
CA LEU A 203 -7.47 -6.22 -3.77
C LEU A 203 -8.02 -5.49 -2.55
N GLY A 204 -8.94 -4.55 -2.76
CA GLY A 204 -9.62 -3.83 -1.70
C GLY A 204 -10.29 -4.78 -0.71
N GLN A 205 -10.95 -5.83 -1.19
CA GLN A 205 -11.57 -6.86 -0.32
C GLN A 205 -10.54 -7.66 0.50
N LEU A 206 -9.37 -7.97 -0.05
CA LEU A 206 -8.30 -8.65 0.69
C LEU A 206 -7.71 -7.73 1.76
N ILE A 207 -7.43 -6.48 1.40
CA ILE A 207 -6.93 -5.46 2.32
C ILE A 207 -7.93 -5.17 3.44
N THR A 208 -9.23 -5.10 3.15
CA THR A 208 -10.26 -4.94 4.18
C THR A 208 -10.21 -6.08 5.20
N LYS A 209 -10.02 -7.33 4.76
CA LYS A 209 -9.88 -8.47 5.67
C LYS A 209 -8.61 -8.38 6.53
N GLU A 210 -7.50 -7.92 5.96
CA GLU A 210 -6.28 -7.71 6.75
C GLU A 210 -6.48 -6.58 7.79
N ARG A 211 -7.17 -5.50 7.42
CA ARG A 211 -7.56 -4.46 8.40
C ARG A 211 -8.45 -5.03 9.49
N GLU A 212 -9.43 -5.86 9.16
CA GLU A 212 -10.29 -6.53 10.15
C GLU A 212 -9.46 -7.36 11.13
N LYS A 213 -8.48 -8.15 10.65
CA LYS A 213 -7.55 -8.89 11.52
C LYS A 213 -6.73 -7.99 12.43
N ILE A 214 -6.19 -6.87 11.90
CA ILE A 214 -5.45 -5.89 12.72
C ILE A 214 -6.38 -5.26 13.76
N ASN A 215 -7.67 -5.10 13.49
CA ASN A 215 -8.60 -4.60 14.49
C ASN A 215 -8.96 -5.62 15.57
N GLU A 216 -8.80 -6.93 15.32
CA GLU A 216 -8.97 -7.96 16.34
C GLU A 216 -7.86 -7.90 17.41
N ASP A 217 -6.63 -7.53 17.00
CA ASP A 217 -5.50 -7.23 17.89
C ASP A 217 -4.85 -5.88 17.48
N PRO A 218 -5.41 -4.75 17.95
CA PRO A 218 -4.98 -3.43 17.54
C PRO A 218 -3.50 -3.15 17.75
N LEU A 219 -2.94 -2.33 16.86
CA LEU A 219 -1.60 -1.75 17.02
C LEU A 219 -1.60 -0.79 18.20
N ILE A 220 -0.50 -0.75 18.95
CA ILE A 220 -0.36 0.16 20.09
C ILE A 220 -0.53 1.64 19.73
N VAL A 221 -0.14 2.00 18.50
CA VAL A 221 -0.32 3.33 17.94
C VAL A 221 -0.72 3.18 16.48
N HIS A 222 -1.63 4.03 16.01
CA HIS A 222 -2.02 4.02 14.61
C HIS A 222 -0.89 4.57 13.71
N PRO A 223 -0.57 3.95 12.55
CA PRO A 223 0.50 4.41 11.66
C PRO A 223 0.40 5.90 11.28
N LEU A 224 -0.82 6.44 11.17
CA LEU A 224 -1.06 7.85 10.87
C LEU A 224 -0.46 8.82 11.89
N GLU A 225 -0.55 8.49 13.19
CA GLU A 225 -0.01 9.32 14.27
C GLU A 225 1.51 9.39 14.17
N ILE A 226 2.15 8.25 13.90
CA ILE A 226 3.59 8.17 13.72
C ILE A 226 4.00 8.94 12.47
N LYS A 227 3.29 8.80 11.35
CA LYS A 227 3.54 9.58 10.12
C LYS A 227 3.51 11.08 10.41
N GLU A 228 2.48 11.60 11.06
CA GLU A 228 2.35 13.02 11.35
C GLU A 228 3.50 13.54 12.22
N LYS A 229 3.91 12.76 13.23
CA LYS A 229 5.05 13.10 14.09
C LYS A 229 6.36 13.12 13.31
N LEU A 230 6.61 12.10 12.50
CA LEU A 230 7.79 11.99 11.65
C LEU A 230 7.87 13.13 10.63
N GLU A 231 6.74 13.55 10.04
CA GLU A 231 6.69 14.67 9.11
C GLU A 231 7.05 16.01 9.76
N LYS A 232 6.87 16.16 11.08
CA LYS A 232 7.22 17.36 11.84
C LYS A 232 8.67 17.37 12.33
N GLU A 233 9.22 16.21 12.65
CA GLU A 233 10.54 16.11 13.29
C GLU A 233 11.69 15.78 12.33
N LEU A 234 11.40 15.16 11.20
CA LEU A 234 12.41 14.83 10.20
C LEU A 234 12.58 15.96 9.18
N PRO A 235 13.83 16.28 8.77
CA PRO A 235 14.10 17.23 7.69
C PRO A 235 13.80 16.59 6.32
N LEU A 236 12.52 16.41 6.01
CA LEU A 236 12.08 15.74 4.78
C LEU A 236 12.24 16.60 3.51
N GLU A 237 12.42 17.91 3.67
CA GLU A 237 12.52 18.89 2.58
C GLU A 237 13.87 18.83 1.82
N GLU A 238 14.93 18.30 2.44
CA GLU A 238 16.29 18.30 1.85
C GLU A 238 16.57 17.09 0.94
N HIS A 239 15.76 16.02 1.01
CA HIS A 239 15.89 14.81 0.19
C HIS A 239 15.00 14.88 -1.07
N ASP A 240 15.27 15.88 -1.89
CA ASP A 240 14.39 16.49 -2.90
C ASP A 240 14.26 15.69 -4.23
N ALA A 241 13.84 14.42 -4.17
CA ALA A 241 13.54 13.63 -5.38
C ALA A 241 12.32 12.70 -5.28
N ARG A 242 11.70 12.55 -4.11
CA ARG A 242 10.62 11.57 -3.90
C ARG A 242 9.33 12.28 -3.50
N HIS A 243 8.30 12.19 -4.34
CA HIS A 243 6.98 12.81 -4.13
C HIS A 243 6.26 12.42 -2.84
N THR A 244 6.70 11.36 -2.15
CA THR A 244 6.12 10.88 -0.88
C THR A 244 7.24 10.25 -0.05
N PRO A 245 7.83 10.99 0.91
CA PRO A 245 8.98 10.53 1.69
C PRO A 245 8.60 9.49 2.76
N ILE A 246 7.39 9.56 3.30
CA ILE A 246 6.85 8.59 4.26
C ILE A 246 5.61 7.93 3.66
N VAL A 247 5.66 6.62 3.54
CA VAL A 247 4.61 5.78 2.96
C VAL A 247 3.94 4.99 4.08
N LEU A 248 2.62 5.01 4.11
CA LEU A 248 1.83 4.21 5.05
C LEU A 248 1.76 2.75 4.60
N HIS A 249 1.85 1.84 5.57
CA HIS A 249 1.47 0.44 5.47
C HIS A 249 0.31 0.16 6.42
N LEU A 250 -0.29 -1.02 6.33
CA LEU A 250 -1.37 -1.45 7.22
C LEU A 250 -0.91 -1.56 8.68
N ASP A 251 0.28 -2.11 8.90
CA ASP A 251 0.89 -2.40 10.19
C ASP A 251 2.07 -1.47 10.53
N GLY A 252 2.29 -0.42 9.74
CA GLY A 252 3.49 0.37 9.88
C GLY A 252 3.74 1.40 8.79
N LEU A 253 5.01 1.63 8.47
CA LEU A 253 5.47 2.72 7.63
C LEU A 253 6.75 2.36 6.87
N ARG A 254 6.93 2.96 5.70
CA ARG A 254 8.22 3.04 5.00
C ARG A 254 8.69 4.49 4.92
N ILE A 255 9.89 4.75 5.44
CA ILE A 255 10.56 6.06 5.32
C ILE A 255 11.63 5.95 4.24
N LYS A 256 11.53 6.79 3.21
CA LYS A 256 12.43 6.82 2.06
C LYS A 256 13.73 7.58 2.33
N LEU A 257 14.39 7.23 3.43
CA LEU A 257 15.70 7.73 3.85
C LEU A 257 16.66 6.55 4.02
N PRO A 258 17.97 6.72 3.72
CA PRO A 258 18.96 5.67 3.92
C PRO A 258 19.00 5.18 5.36
N TYR A 259 18.83 3.87 5.56
CA TYR A 259 18.70 3.23 6.87
C TYR A 259 19.86 3.54 7.81
N ASP A 260 21.09 3.26 7.38
CA ASP A 260 22.27 3.33 8.24
C ASP A 260 22.58 4.76 8.70
N GLU A 261 22.13 5.77 7.95
CA GLU A 261 22.35 7.18 8.25
C GLU A 261 21.29 7.75 9.22
N HIS A 262 20.04 7.30 9.11
CA HIS A 262 18.89 7.95 9.78
C HIS A 262 18.23 7.10 10.87
N ILE A 263 18.55 5.81 11.01
CA ILE A 263 17.85 4.91 11.93
C ILE A 263 17.87 5.40 13.39
N ASN A 264 19.00 5.90 13.88
CA ASN A 264 19.12 6.35 15.27
C ASN A 264 18.22 7.55 15.56
N LEU A 265 18.11 8.47 14.60
CA LEU A 265 17.23 9.63 14.69
C LEU A 265 15.78 9.17 14.79
N VAL A 266 15.36 8.25 13.93
CA VAL A 266 13.98 7.76 13.87
C VAL A 266 13.61 6.95 15.12
N GLN A 267 14.54 6.14 15.65
CA GLN A 267 14.30 5.27 16.81
C GLN A 267 14.07 6.04 18.12
N ASP A 268 14.66 7.23 18.26
CA ASP A 268 14.57 8.04 19.48
C ASP A 268 13.38 9.01 19.49
N ILE A 269 12.57 9.04 18.43
CA ILE A 269 11.36 9.87 18.35
C ILE A 269 10.34 9.41 19.39
N GLU A 270 9.80 10.38 20.12
CA GLU A 270 8.81 10.16 21.17
C GLU A 270 7.40 10.13 20.59
N ILE A 271 6.67 9.04 20.85
CA ILE A 271 5.29 8.83 20.45
C ILE A 271 4.47 8.60 21.72
N GLY A 272 3.78 9.66 22.16
CA GLY A 272 3.09 9.66 23.45
C GLY A 272 4.09 9.52 24.60
N GLU A 273 3.99 8.43 25.36
CA GLU A 273 4.86 8.15 26.52
C GLU A 273 6.05 7.22 26.20
N ASN A 274 6.07 6.60 25.01
CA ASN A 274 7.09 5.61 24.64
C ASN A 274 7.98 6.16 23.52
N LYS A 275 9.20 5.63 23.43
CA LYS A 275 10.04 5.84 22.25
C LYS A 275 9.63 4.90 21.12
N LEU A 276 9.80 5.31 19.87
CA LEU A 276 9.41 4.48 18.72
C LEU A 276 10.10 3.11 18.71
N LYS A 277 11.36 3.02 19.18
CA LYS A 277 12.09 1.75 19.37
C LYS A 277 11.48 0.75 20.35
N GLU A 278 10.61 1.21 21.25
CA GLU A 278 9.97 0.36 22.26
C GLU A 278 8.67 -0.26 21.73
N ILE A 279 8.08 0.36 20.70
CA ILE A 279 6.76 0.01 20.18
C ILE A 279 6.77 -0.51 18.74
N ALA A 280 7.91 -0.43 18.05
CA ALA A 280 8.04 -0.85 16.66
C ALA A 280 9.37 -1.57 16.37
N GLU A 281 9.34 -2.44 15.38
CA GLU A 281 10.50 -3.09 14.79
C GLU A 281 11.00 -2.33 13.58
N PHE A 282 12.31 -2.30 13.41
CA PHE A 282 12.97 -1.57 12.35
C PHE A 282 13.74 -2.53 11.47
N ASN A 283 13.45 -2.48 10.17
CA ASN A 283 14.09 -3.32 9.19
C ASN A 283 14.68 -2.48 8.06
N LYS A 284 15.85 -2.88 7.60
CA LYS A 284 16.48 -2.31 6.40
C LYS A 284 15.80 -2.91 5.17
N SER A 285 15.26 -2.06 4.30
CA SER A 285 14.71 -2.50 3.01
C SER A 285 15.82 -3.09 2.14
N VAL A 286 15.44 -4.08 1.32
CA VAL A 286 16.29 -4.72 0.31
C VAL A 286 16.37 -3.89 -0.97
N ASN A 287 15.62 -2.79 -1.07
CA ASN A 287 15.68 -1.91 -2.22
C ASN A 287 17.03 -1.15 -2.30
N GLU A 288 17.38 -0.65 -3.49
CA GLU A 288 18.66 0.05 -3.70
C GLU A 288 18.82 1.31 -2.84
N ALA A 289 17.69 1.88 -2.41
CA ALA A 289 17.64 3.06 -1.57
C ALA A 289 17.89 2.77 -0.09
N GLU A 290 17.83 1.49 0.29
CA GLU A 290 17.94 1.03 1.67
C GLU A 290 17.00 1.78 2.62
N ASP A 291 15.74 1.92 2.20
CA ASP A 291 14.70 2.63 2.97
C ASP A 291 14.50 2.00 4.37
N ILE A 292 14.02 2.79 5.32
CA ILE A 292 13.66 2.32 6.66
C ILE A 292 12.24 1.76 6.65
N LEU A 293 12.09 0.50 7.03
CA LEU A 293 10.80 -0.14 7.28
C LEU A 293 10.52 -0.16 8.78
N ILE A 294 9.32 0.25 9.16
CA ILE A 294 8.84 0.28 10.54
C ILE A 294 7.61 -0.60 10.60
N THR A 295 7.62 -1.60 11.48
CA THR A 295 6.47 -2.45 11.76
C THR A 295 6.05 -2.25 13.21
N ILE A 296 4.83 -1.77 13.43
CA ILE A 296 4.31 -1.44 14.74
C ILE A 296 3.84 -2.74 15.41
N GLN A 297 4.15 -2.90 16.69
CA GLN A 297 3.74 -4.09 17.43
C GLN A 297 2.28 -3.94 17.91
N PRO A 298 1.48 -5.03 17.83
CA PRO A 298 0.19 -5.13 18.49
C PRO A 298 0.28 -4.92 20.01
N GLU A 299 -0.82 -4.45 20.61
CA GLU A 299 -0.92 -4.22 22.06
C GLU A 299 -0.61 -5.49 22.87
N SER A 300 -1.13 -6.63 22.42
CA SER A 300 -0.98 -7.93 23.09
C SER A 300 0.49 -8.33 23.30
N LEU A 301 1.35 -8.07 22.30
CA LEU A 301 2.76 -8.42 22.29
C LEU A 301 3.56 -7.57 23.28
N ILE A 302 3.23 -6.29 23.42
CA ILE A 302 3.91 -5.39 24.36
C ILE A 302 3.50 -5.69 25.79
N GLN A 303 2.22 -5.98 26.04
CA GLN A 303 1.76 -6.43 27.36
C GLN A 303 2.49 -7.70 27.81
N THR A 304 2.63 -8.68 26.90
CA THR A 304 3.36 -9.91 27.17
C THR A 304 4.85 -9.66 27.45
N LYS A 305 5.49 -8.72 26.76
CA LYS A 305 6.89 -8.34 27.04
C LYS A 305 7.03 -7.70 28.43
N LYS A 306 6.14 -6.76 28.77
CA LYS A 306 6.13 -6.12 30.09
C LYS A 306 5.88 -7.12 31.22
N GLU A 307 5.01 -8.11 31.03
CA GLU A 307 4.77 -9.17 32.01
C GLU A 307 5.98 -10.10 32.20
N ASN A 308 6.75 -10.37 31.13
CA ASN A 308 7.96 -11.20 31.20
C ASN A 308 9.20 -10.45 31.71
N GLU A 309 9.20 -9.13 31.74
CA GLU A 309 10.27 -8.28 32.27
C GLU A 309 10.15 -7.98 33.77
N ILE A 310 9.06 -8.40 34.43
CA ILE A 310 8.93 -8.32 35.89
C ILE A 310 9.68 -9.51 36.51
N PRO A 311 10.82 -9.30 37.20
CA PRO A 311 11.45 -10.39 37.93
C PRO A 311 10.57 -10.79 39.12
N ALA A 312 10.42 -12.10 39.32
CA ALA A 312 9.76 -12.71 40.48
C ALA A 312 10.37 -12.27 41.82
#